data_AF-A0A5C3DSM3-F1
#
_entry.id   AF-A0A5C3DSM3-F1
#
_cell.length_a   1.000
_cell.length_b   1.000
_cell.length_c   1.000
_cell.angle_alpha   90.00
_cell.angle_beta   90.00
_cell.angle_gamma   90.00
#
_symmetry.space_group_name_H-M   'P 1'
#
loop_
_entity.id
_entity.type
_entity.pdbx_description
1 polymer ?
#
loop_
_entity_poly.entity_id
_entity_poly.type
_entity_poly.pdbx_seq_one_letter_code
_entity_poly.pdbx_strand_id
1 'polypeptide(L)'
;MQFKNSLFFTLVVVLLATVIPTSMARIEVSIRGGKDALPPKPRHPLFACVVKSTSCKKPSHFSTKGVAPRLVLTTCHEDGLFKNLYNRLSFAPGRGQFFNTFYVSCPQHDRLCYRASQKWTPAKMREILDADFKQNTNCHADVECYNLKDVDEQCFPKNES
;
A
#
# COMPACT_ATOMS: atom_id res chain seq x y z
N MET A 1 -51.81 -40.99 17.00
CA MET A 1 -51.43 -42.25 16.32
C MET A 1 -52.22 -42.29 15.02
N GLN A 2 -51.69 -42.38 13.78
CA GLN A 2 -50.41 -42.81 13.25
C GLN A 2 -50.00 -42.01 11.98
N PHE A 3 -48.69 -42.03 11.76
CA PHE A 3 -47.85 -41.61 10.64
C PHE A 3 -48.37 -41.86 9.21
N LYS A 4 -47.98 -40.95 8.29
CA LYS A 4 -47.41 -41.37 7.00
C LYS A 4 -46.55 -40.25 6.37
N ASN A 5 -45.27 -40.57 6.23
CA ASN A 5 -44.26 -39.83 5.47
C ASN A 5 -44.67 -39.71 4.00
N SER A 6 -44.38 -38.58 3.36
CA SER A 6 -43.84 -38.61 1.99
C SER A 6 -43.09 -37.33 1.68
N LEU A 7 -41.77 -37.44 1.78
CA LEU A 7 -40.79 -36.50 1.29
C LEU A 7 -40.94 -36.34 -0.22
N PHE A 8 -41.26 -35.13 -0.70
CA PHE A 8 -40.99 -34.74 -2.08
C PHE A 8 -39.72 -33.89 -2.11
N PHE A 9 -38.61 -34.59 -2.32
CA PHE A 9 -37.33 -34.02 -2.72
C PHE A 9 -37.39 -33.67 -4.21
N THR A 10 -37.35 -32.39 -4.55
CA THR A 10 -36.98 -31.93 -5.90
C THR A 10 -35.83 -30.92 -5.80
N LEU A 11 -34.62 -31.49 -5.75
CA LEU A 11 -33.39 -30.99 -6.40
C LEU A 11 -33.73 -30.71 -7.88
N VAL A 12 -33.28 -29.67 -8.59
CA VAL A 12 -31.91 -29.19 -8.79
C VAL A 12 -32.01 -27.76 -9.34
N VAL A 13 -31.37 -26.77 -8.71
CA VAL A 13 -31.02 -25.50 -9.40
C VAL A 13 -29.53 -25.58 -9.72
N VAL A 14 -29.22 -25.88 -10.98
CA VAL A 14 -27.86 -25.78 -11.51
C VAL A 14 -27.53 -24.30 -11.66
N LEU A 15 -26.97 -23.70 -10.60
CA LEU A 15 -26.25 -22.45 -10.73
C LEU A 15 -24.93 -22.75 -11.45
N LEU A 16 -24.89 -22.44 -12.73
CA LEU A 16 -23.67 -22.24 -13.50
C LEU A 16 -22.85 -21.14 -12.80
N ALA A 17 -22.00 -21.56 -11.86
CA ALA A 17 -20.89 -20.74 -11.38
C ALA A 17 -19.91 -20.63 -12.54
N THR A 18 -20.07 -19.56 -13.32
CA THR A 18 -19.03 -19.08 -14.23
C THR A 18 -17.75 -18.93 -13.41
N VAL A 19 -16.74 -19.70 -13.80
CA VAL A 19 -15.41 -19.65 -13.23
C VAL A 19 -14.82 -18.31 -13.62
N ILE A 20 -15.05 -17.27 -12.83
CA ILE A 20 -14.25 -16.06 -12.91
C ILE A 20 -12.91 -16.44 -12.29
N PRO A 21 -11.79 -16.43 -13.03
CA PRO A 21 -10.49 -16.50 -12.40
C PRO A 21 -10.30 -15.17 -11.68
N THR A 22 -10.76 -15.10 -10.43
CA THR A 22 -10.27 -14.11 -9.48
C THR A 22 -8.79 -14.42 -9.31
N SER A 23 -7.96 -13.79 -10.12
CA SER A 23 -6.55 -13.58 -9.81
C SER A 23 -6.53 -12.74 -8.55
N MET A 24 -6.72 -13.40 -7.41
CA MET A 24 -6.46 -12.82 -6.11
C MET A 24 -4.96 -12.55 -6.09
N ALA A 25 -4.60 -11.31 -6.42
CA ALA A 25 -3.39 -10.72 -5.92
C ALA A 25 -3.41 -10.99 -4.41
N ARG A 26 -2.60 -11.94 -3.95
CA ARG A 26 -2.46 -12.22 -2.53
C ARG A 26 -1.90 -10.95 -1.90
N ILE A 27 -2.79 -10.20 -1.26
CA ILE A 27 -2.41 -9.08 -0.42
C ILE A 27 -1.79 -9.71 0.82
N GLU A 28 -0.46 -9.86 0.83
CA GLU A 28 0.29 -10.10 2.07
C GLU A 28 0.24 -8.81 2.90
N VAL A 29 -0.90 -8.53 3.53
CA VAL A 29 -0.93 -7.56 4.62
C VAL A 29 -0.28 -8.27 5.81
N SER A 30 1.00 -8.03 6.01
CA SER A 30 1.72 -8.44 7.22
C SER A 30 1.24 -7.62 8.41
N ILE A 31 0.06 -7.93 8.95
CA ILE A 31 -0.41 -7.40 10.24
C ILE A 31 0.15 -8.29 11.35
N ARG A 32 1.41 -8.09 11.75
CA ARG A 32 1.90 -8.54 13.06
C ARG A 32 2.99 -7.59 13.58
N GLY A 33 2.58 -6.70 14.47
CA GLY A 33 3.46 -5.86 15.28
C GLY A 33 2.59 -4.96 16.17
N GLY A 34 2.89 -4.86 17.46
CA GLY A 34 2.19 -3.96 18.39
C GLY A 34 2.19 -2.51 17.90
N LYS A 35 1.39 -1.64 18.53
CA LYS A 35 1.17 -0.24 18.12
C LYS A 35 2.45 0.61 17.91
N ASP A 36 3.61 0.12 18.36
CA ASP A 36 4.90 0.79 18.30
C ASP A 36 6.00 -0.01 17.56
N ALA A 37 5.68 -1.18 16.99
CA ALA A 37 6.67 -1.95 16.22
C ALA A 37 6.73 -1.42 14.79
N LEU A 38 7.93 -1.02 14.34
CA LEU A 38 8.19 -0.65 12.96
C LEU A 38 7.72 -1.79 12.03
N PRO A 39 6.91 -1.49 11.00
CA PRO A 39 6.47 -2.51 10.06
C PRO A 39 7.69 -3.17 9.39
N PRO A 40 7.65 -4.51 9.16
CA PRO A 40 8.81 -5.23 8.67
C PRO A 40 9.18 -4.76 7.26
N LYS A 41 10.46 -4.42 7.07
CA LYS A 41 11.04 -4.13 5.76
C LYS A 41 10.83 -5.32 4.82
N PRO A 42 10.33 -5.11 3.59
CA PRO A 42 10.13 -6.21 2.65
C PRO A 42 11.48 -6.84 2.25
N ARG A 43 11.48 -8.13 1.88
CA ARG A 43 12.70 -8.89 1.55
C ARG A 43 13.52 -8.27 0.41
N HIS A 44 12.82 -7.69 -0.57
CA HIS A 44 13.44 -7.06 -1.74
C HIS A 44 12.80 -5.68 -1.98
N PRO A 45 13.10 -4.68 -1.13
CA PRO A 45 12.68 -3.32 -1.39
C PRO A 45 13.45 -2.83 -2.62
N LEU A 46 12.81 -1.99 -3.42
CA LEU A 46 13.41 -1.33 -4.58
C LEU A 46 13.75 0.12 -4.23
N PHE A 47 12.76 0.84 -3.70
CA PHE A 47 12.85 2.26 -3.35
C PHE A 47 12.15 2.52 -2.02
N ALA A 48 12.49 3.65 -1.43
CA ALA A 48 11.76 4.24 -0.32
C ALA A 48 11.11 5.53 -0.80
N CYS A 49 9.83 5.74 -0.49
CA CYS A 49 9.10 6.92 -0.90
C CYS A 49 8.39 7.58 0.28
N VAL A 50 8.41 8.90 0.30
CA VAL A 50 7.67 9.76 1.23
C VAL A 50 6.49 10.33 0.47
N VAL A 51 5.30 10.23 1.07
CA VAL A 51 4.06 10.75 0.53
C VAL A 51 3.53 11.81 1.49
N LYS A 52 3.48 13.05 1.01
CA LYS A 52 2.97 14.21 1.74
C LYS A 52 1.55 14.46 1.25
N SER A 53 0.54 14.39 2.12
CA SER A 53 -0.85 14.61 1.69
C SER A 53 -1.60 15.54 2.63
N THR A 54 -2.48 16.37 2.08
CA THR A 54 -3.40 17.22 2.87
C THR A 54 -4.74 16.55 3.18
N SER A 55 -5.06 15.45 2.49
CA SER A 55 -6.39 14.81 2.51
C SER A 55 -6.35 13.38 3.04
N CYS A 56 -5.26 12.64 2.78
CA CYS A 56 -5.13 11.25 3.17
C CYS A 56 -4.16 11.10 4.33
N LYS A 57 -4.70 10.64 5.48
CA LYS A 57 -3.96 10.58 6.74
C LYS A 57 -3.17 9.30 6.92
N LYS A 58 -3.76 8.19 6.47
CA LYS A 58 -3.28 6.84 6.71
C LYS A 58 -2.66 6.19 5.46
N PRO A 59 -1.69 5.28 5.64
CA PRO A 59 -1.11 4.51 4.53
C PRO A 59 -2.14 3.67 3.77
N SER A 60 -3.21 3.25 4.44
CA SER A 60 -4.29 2.44 3.85
C SER A 60 -5.03 3.17 2.71
N HIS A 61 -5.01 4.50 2.67
CA HIS A 61 -5.64 5.26 1.58
C HIS A 61 -4.87 5.14 0.25
N PHE A 62 -3.59 4.77 0.30
CA PHE A 62 -2.70 4.68 -0.86
C PHE A 62 -2.47 3.24 -1.33
N SER A 63 -2.70 2.25 -0.46
CA SER A 63 -2.31 0.85 -0.68
C SER A 63 -3.46 -0.10 -1.01
N THR A 64 -4.72 0.34 -0.95
CA THR A 64 -5.91 -0.53 -1.06
C THR A 64 -6.11 -1.25 -2.39
N LYS A 65 -5.50 -0.80 -3.50
CA LYS A 65 -5.74 -1.37 -4.84
C LYS A 65 -4.49 -1.96 -5.52
N GLY A 66 -3.34 -1.97 -4.82
CA GLY A 66 -2.04 -2.17 -5.48
C GLY A 66 -1.71 -1.00 -6.40
N VAL A 67 -0.43 -0.81 -6.72
CA VAL A 67 0.01 0.34 -7.55
C VAL A 67 0.37 -0.15 -8.94
N ALA A 68 -0.06 0.55 -9.98
CA ALA A 68 0.39 0.26 -11.34
C ALA A 68 1.88 0.63 -11.53
N PRO A 69 2.68 -0.14 -12.29
CA PRO A 69 2.40 -1.48 -12.80
C PRO A 69 2.80 -2.56 -11.77
N ARG A 70 1.80 -3.13 -11.07
CA ARG A 70 1.95 -4.29 -10.16
C ARG A 70 3.02 -4.09 -9.07
N LEU A 71 3.10 -2.92 -8.48
CA LEU A 71 3.95 -2.61 -7.34
C LEU A 71 3.21 -2.83 -6.03
N VAL A 72 3.98 -3.20 -5.01
CA VAL A 72 3.52 -3.36 -3.63
C VAL A 72 4.10 -2.24 -2.80
N LEU A 73 3.21 -1.48 -2.14
CA LEU A 73 3.58 -0.51 -1.13
C LEU A 73 3.52 -1.18 0.24
N THR A 74 4.66 -1.24 0.92
CA THR A 74 4.73 -1.67 2.32
C THR A 74 4.96 -0.42 3.16
N THR A 75 4.07 -0.13 4.11
CA THR A 75 4.27 0.99 5.04
C THR A 75 5.61 0.83 5.75
N CYS A 76 6.37 1.92 5.82
CA CYS A 76 7.66 1.99 6.50
C CYS A 76 7.52 2.79 7.80
N HIS A 77 6.83 3.94 7.73
CA HIS A 77 6.44 4.74 8.86
C HIS A 77 5.05 5.36 8.63
N GLU A 78 4.25 5.39 9.69
CA GLU A 78 2.99 6.12 9.77
C GLU A 78 3.12 7.12 10.91
N ASP A 79 2.97 8.41 10.62
CA ASP A 79 2.97 9.42 11.68
C ASP A 79 1.79 9.15 12.64
N GLY A 80 2.12 9.02 13.93
CA GLY A 80 1.11 8.87 14.97
C GLY A 80 0.16 10.08 15.04
N LEU A 81 -1.04 9.86 15.61
CA LEU A 81 -2.08 10.89 15.74
C LEU A 81 -1.59 12.21 16.38
N PHE A 82 -0.66 12.13 17.32
CA PHE A 82 -0.09 13.29 18.01
C PHE A 82 0.86 14.12 17.14
N LYS A 83 1.72 13.48 16.33
CA LYS A 83 2.63 14.16 15.40
C LYS A 83 1.87 14.82 14.25
N ASN A 84 0.79 14.18 13.79
CA ASN A 84 -0.17 14.75 12.86
C ASN A 84 -0.90 15.98 13.42
N LEU A 85 -1.28 15.96 14.70
CA LEU A 85 -1.89 17.12 15.36
C LEU A 85 -0.89 18.27 15.53
N TYR A 86 0.36 17.95 15.88
CA TYR A 86 1.45 18.91 15.97
C TYR A 86 1.77 19.55 14.61
N ASN A 87 1.90 18.76 13.55
CA ASN A 87 2.11 19.27 12.19
C ASN A 87 0.94 20.15 11.71
N ARG A 88 -0.29 19.94 12.20
CA ARG A 88 -1.44 20.81 11.92
C ARG A 88 -1.38 22.15 12.65
N LEU A 89 -0.90 22.15 13.90
CA LEU A 89 -0.85 23.33 14.77
C LEU A 89 0.43 24.17 14.61
N SER A 90 1.52 23.56 14.15
CA SER A 90 2.80 24.24 13.96
C SER A 90 2.82 25.13 12.70
N PHE A 91 3.68 26.15 12.69
CA PHE A 91 3.97 27.00 11.53
C PHE A 91 5.16 26.49 10.70
N ALA A 92 5.58 25.24 10.92
CA ALA A 92 6.70 24.63 10.22
C ALA A 92 6.38 24.31 8.75
N PRO A 93 7.40 24.16 7.87
CA PRO A 93 7.21 23.57 6.55
C PRO A 93 6.52 22.20 6.69
N GLY A 94 5.39 22.00 6.01
CA GLY A 94 4.53 20.82 6.17
C GLY A 94 3.26 21.04 6.99
N ARG A 95 2.93 22.29 7.34
CA ARG A 95 1.69 22.62 8.07
C ARG A 95 0.46 22.01 7.41
N GLY A 96 -0.27 21.21 8.17
CA GLY A 96 -1.51 20.57 7.72
C GLY A 96 -1.32 19.42 6.74
N GLN A 97 -0.10 18.92 6.56
CA GLN A 97 0.21 17.75 5.76
C GLN A 97 0.45 16.52 6.66
N PHE A 98 0.00 15.37 6.16
CA PHE A 98 0.23 14.04 6.71
C PHE A 98 1.37 13.40 5.94
N PHE A 99 2.36 12.87 6.66
CA PHE A 99 3.50 12.18 6.07
C PHE A 99 3.32 10.68 6.24
N ASN A 100 3.34 9.96 5.13
CA ASN A 100 3.33 8.51 5.09
C ASN A 100 4.54 8.05 4.31
N THR A 101 5.31 7.11 4.85
CA THR A 101 6.46 6.56 4.12
C THR A 101 6.25 5.11 3.77
N PHE A 102 6.76 4.71 2.60
CA PHE A 102 6.55 3.39 2.03
C PHE A 102 7.85 2.83 1.46
N TYR A 103 8.07 1.55 1.67
CA TYR A 103 8.90 0.77 0.77
C TYR A 103 8.10 0.38 -0.46
N VAL A 104 8.69 0.57 -1.63
CA VAL A 104 8.17 0.06 -2.89
C VAL A 104 8.89 -1.23 -3.23
N SER A 105 8.15 -2.29 -3.51
CA SER A 105 8.71 -3.59 -3.91
C SER A 105 7.90 -4.22 -5.04
N CYS A 106 8.53 -5.13 -5.79
CA CYS A 106 7.79 -6.04 -6.65
C CYS A 106 7.11 -7.15 -5.84
N PRO A 107 5.95 -7.66 -6.29
CA PRO A 107 5.31 -8.84 -5.72
C PRO A 107 6.28 -10.01 -5.69
N GLN A 108 6.14 -10.88 -4.68
CA GLN A 108 6.95 -12.10 -4.61
C GLN A 108 6.81 -12.90 -5.91
N HIS A 109 7.95 -13.33 -6.44
CA HIS A 109 8.06 -14.10 -7.69
C HIS A 109 7.71 -13.37 -9.00
N ASP A 110 7.41 -12.06 -8.98
CA ASP A 110 7.21 -11.29 -10.23
C ASP A 110 8.57 -10.89 -10.86
N ARG A 111 9.12 -11.80 -11.66
CA ARG A 111 10.39 -11.59 -12.37
C ARG A 111 10.33 -10.46 -13.39
N LEU A 112 9.16 -10.19 -13.97
CA LEU A 112 9.00 -9.15 -14.99
C LEU A 112 9.08 -7.77 -14.33
N CYS A 113 8.36 -7.59 -13.22
CA CYS A 113 8.49 -6.40 -12.39
C CYS A 113 9.94 -6.20 -11.96
N TYR A 114 10.58 -7.25 -11.42
CA TYR A 114 11.96 -7.13 -10.95
C TYR A 114 12.90 -6.71 -12.07
N ARG A 115 12.84 -7.35 -13.24
CA ARG A 115 13.68 -7.01 -14.40
C ARG A 115 13.42 -5.60 -14.92
N ALA A 116 12.16 -5.16 -14.99
CA ALA A 116 11.81 -3.81 -15.41
C ALA A 116 12.33 -2.77 -14.40
N SER A 117 12.21 -3.06 -13.11
CA SER A 117 12.60 -2.15 -12.03
C SER A 117 14.10 -1.85 -11.96
N GLN A 118 14.96 -2.74 -12.47
CA GLN A 118 16.40 -2.51 -12.54
C GLN A 118 16.79 -1.26 -13.34
N LYS A 119 15.92 -0.79 -14.25
CA LYS A 119 16.16 0.40 -15.08
C LYS A 119 15.48 1.65 -14.51
N TRP A 120 14.71 1.51 -13.43
CA TRP A 120 13.98 2.64 -12.87
C TRP A 120 14.90 3.48 -11.98
N THR A 121 14.71 4.78 -12.04
CA THR A 121 15.33 5.75 -11.13
C THR A 121 14.31 6.14 -10.05
N PRO A 122 14.73 6.74 -8.93
CA PRO A 122 13.80 7.28 -7.95
C PRO A 122 12.83 8.31 -8.57
N ALA A 123 13.32 9.13 -9.50
CA ALA A 123 12.48 10.05 -10.26
C ALA A 123 11.41 9.32 -11.11
N LYS A 124 11.78 8.20 -11.74
CA LYS A 124 10.81 7.40 -12.50
C LYS A 124 9.77 6.75 -11.59
N MET A 125 10.20 6.24 -10.43
CA MET A 125 9.30 5.65 -9.44
C MET A 125 8.30 6.69 -8.92
N ARG A 126 8.77 7.91 -8.65
CA ARG A 126 7.92 9.05 -8.27
C ARG A 126 6.83 9.30 -9.30
N GLU A 127 7.17 9.38 -10.59
CA GLU A 127 6.18 9.56 -11.66
C GLU A 127 5.12 8.45 -11.69
N ILE A 128 5.55 7.20 -11.50
CA ILE A 128 4.66 6.03 -11.48
C ILE A 128 3.67 6.15 -10.32
N LEU A 129 4.15 6.42 -9.11
CA LEU A 129 3.29 6.55 -7.92
C LEU A 129 2.39 7.77 -8.00
N ASP A 130 2.89 8.92 -8.46
CA ASP A 130 2.10 10.14 -8.62
C ASP A 130 0.96 9.95 -9.63
N ALA A 131 1.24 9.30 -10.77
CA ALA A 131 0.22 8.95 -11.75
C ALA A 131 -0.82 7.98 -11.19
N ASP A 132 -0.38 6.95 -10.46
CA ASP A 132 -1.27 5.98 -9.83
C ASP A 132 -2.16 6.64 -8.76
N PHE A 133 -1.59 7.43 -7.86
CA PHE A 133 -2.35 8.10 -6.80
C PHE A 133 -3.35 9.09 -7.37
N LYS A 134 -3.00 9.86 -8.40
CA LYS A 134 -3.94 10.77 -9.08
C LYS A 134 -5.12 10.05 -9.74
N GLN A 135 -4.90 8.84 -10.24
CA GLN A 135 -5.94 8.07 -10.93
C GLN A 135 -6.79 7.23 -9.98
N ASN A 136 -6.16 6.64 -8.96
CA ASN A 136 -6.74 5.58 -8.14
C ASN A 136 -7.11 6.04 -6.72
N THR A 137 -6.68 7.23 -6.31
CA THR A 137 -6.97 7.80 -4.99
C THR A 137 -7.52 9.22 -5.13
N ASN A 138 -8.34 9.64 -4.16
CA ASN A 138 -8.75 11.05 -4.03
C ASN A 138 -7.77 11.83 -3.14
N CYS A 139 -6.53 11.36 -3.03
CA CYS A 139 -5.51 11.97 -2.19
C CYS A 139 -4.80 13.07 -2.97
N HIS A 140 -4.91 14.31 -2.51
CA HIS A 140 -3.97 15.37 -2.89
C HIS A 140 -2.64 15.04 -2.23
N ALA A 141 -1.77 14.35 -2.97
CA ALA A 141 -0.51 13.83 -2.48
C ALA A 141 0.65 14.29 -3.36
N ASP A 142 1.74 14.67 -2.72
CA ASP A 142 3.05 14.86 -3.31
C ASP A 142 3.94 13.69 -2.93
N VAL A 143 4.69 13.17 -3.90
CA VAL A 143 5.49 11.96 -3.75
C VAL A 143 6.95 12.31 -3.99
N GLU A 144 7.81 11.85 -3.09
CA GLU A 144 9.25 11.88 -3.25
C GLU A 144 9.80 10.48 -3.04
N CYS A 145 10.73 10.05 -3.88
CA CYS A 145 11.31 8.71 -3.82
C CYS A 145 12.83 8.78 -3.82
N TYR A 146 13.46 7.86 -3.10
CA TYR A 146 14.89 7.81 -2.87
C TYR A 146 15.42 6.38 -3.02
N ASN A 147 16.73 6.26 -3.21
CA ASN A 147 17.38 4.95 -3.09
C ASN A 147 17.42 4.53 -1.62
N LEU A 148 17.40 3.22 -1.39
CA LEU A 148 17.39 2.64 -0.04
C LEU A 148 18.61 3.00 0.82
N LYS A 149 19.73 3.35 0.19
CA LYS A 149 20.95 3.77 0.89
C LYS A 149 20.88 5.19 1.44
N ASP A 150 20.02 6.02 0.85
CA ASP A 150 19.91 7.47 1.11
C ASP A 150 18.85 7.77 2.19
N VAL A 151 18.17 6.74 2.71
CA VAL A 151 17.11 6.86 3.71
C VAL A 151 17.41 6.11 5.01
N ASP A 152 16.85 6.59 6.10
CA ASP A 152 16.91 5.95 7.41
C ASP A 152 15.95 4.73 7.52
N GLU A 153 15.83 4.18 8.72
CA GLU A 153 14.94 3.03 8.99
C GLU A 153 13.45 3.37 8.88
N GLN A 154 13.09 4.65 8.92
CA GLN A 154 11.73 5.17 8.77
C GLN A 154 11.45 5.66 7.34
N CYS A 155 12.39 5.44 6.42
CA CYS A 155 12.30 5.85 5.01
C CYS A 155 12.34 7.37 4.80
N PHE A 156 12.85 8.14 5.76
CA PHE A 156 13.14 9.56 5.59
C PHE A 156 14.56 9.77 5.03
N PRO A 157 14.79 10.81 4.22
CA PRO A 157 16.12 11.12 3.71
C PRO A 157 17.09 11.45 4.85
N LYS A 158 18.28 10.83 4.85
CA LYS A 158 19.30 11.01 5.91
C LYS A 158 19.89 12.41 6.01
N ASN A 159 19.78 13.20 4.94
CA ASN A 159 20.47 14.48 4.80
C ASN A 159 19.54 15.69 5.05
N GLU A 160 18.31 15.47 5.50
CA GLU A 160 17.35 16.54 5.83
C GLU A 160 16.95 16.57 7.32
N SER A 161 17.71 15.89 8.17
CA SER A 161 17.57 15.91 9.64
C SER A 161 18.39 17.00 10.30
#